data_AF-F9GDW0-F1
#
_entry.id   AF-F9GDW0-F1
#
_cell.length_a   1.000
_cell.length_b   1.000
_cell.length_c   1.000
_cell.angle_alpha   90.00
_cell.angle_beta   90.00
_cell.angle_gamma   90.00
#
_symmetry.space_group_name_H-M   'P 1'
#
loop_
_entity.id
_entity.type
_entity.pdbx_description
1 polymer ?
#
loop_
_entity_poly.entity_id
_entity_poly.type
_entity_poly.pdbx_seq_one_letter_code
_entity_poly.pdbx_strand_id
1 'polypeptide(L)'
;MATSKLFITGATGYIGGDFLYEAYHSRPAWEISALARSEVAVSSLQEKYPRIRIVRGDLDSADLLRDEAQRADIVLHFANCDHEASANALLKGMAEHTADRPGWYIHTSGTGILTFEDGRNQTCGVRRDKVFNDWTGVLELINLPCDAFHRNVDEIVTATIEDVPKNFRTAIVCPCCIYGDGRGPGNRSSTQVYTMATHILERGRGFVVGEGRNIWHYVHIRDLSKLFVLLTDAAAAGGEGASWDSEGYYFAENGNVTWGDISEAITEAAFRNGYITTKDLDVLDWDATAALDPKGPYRWGSNSRGYALRATKLLGWQPEQPGLLDNIEDIVTLQQASLSVDPKQVNDVKQAPVLHLIKAQYVSPKSPTSCN
;
A
#
# COMPACT_ATOMS: atom_id res chain seq x y z
N MET A 1 23.03 20.32 1.25
CA MET A 1 21.81 19.66 1.75
C MET A 1 22.22 18.81 2.94
N ALA A 2 21.48 18.84 4.04
CA ALA A 2 21.80 18.01 5.20
C ALA A 2 21.66 16.53 4.82
N THR A 3 22.54 15.68 5.34
CA THR A 3 22.48 14.22 5.18
C THR A 3 21.49 13.68 6.22
N SER A 4 20.45 12.96 5.77
CA SER A 4 19.49 12.28 6.66
C SER A 4 19.66 10.78 6.57
N LYS A 5 19.58 10.10 7.73
CA LYS A 5 19.61 8.64 7.83
C LYS A 5 18.20 8.09 7.77
N LEU A 6 17.95 7.24 6.77
CA LEU A 6 16.66 6.60 6.57
C LEU A 6 16.79 5.12 6.94
N PHE A 7 15.83 4.60 7.71
CA PHE A 7 15.62 3.17 7.83
C PHE A 7 14.30 2.77 7.18
N ILE A 8 14.39 1.89 6.17
CA ILE A 8 13.23 1.42 5.40
C ILE A 8 13.00 -0.07 5.65
N THR A 9 11.73 -0.40 5.89
CA THR A 9 11.27 -1.80 5.85
C THR A 9 10.46 -2.01 4.58
N GLY A 10 10.47 -3.22 4.01
CA GLY A 10 9.69 -3.51 2.80
C GLY A 10 10.30 -2.96 1.50
N ALA A 11 11.62 -2.75 1.48
CA ALA A 11 12.37 -2.23 0.32
C ALA A 11 12.31 -3.11 -0.95
N THR A 12 11.91 -4.37 -0.80
CA THR A 12 11.66 -5.29 -1.93
C THR A 12 10.17 -5.52 -2.20
N GLY A 13 9.29 -4.84 -1.46
CA GLY A 13 7.85 -4.80 -1.71
C GLY A 13 7.50 -3.79 -2.79
N TYR A 14 6.21 -3.72 -3.14
CA TYR A 14 5.71 -2.87 -4.22
C TYR A 14 5.87 -1.37 -3.91
N ILE A 15 5.34 -0.93 -2.76
CA ILE A 15 5.44 0.47 -2.31
C ILE A 15 6.87 0.82 -1.93
N GLY A 16 7.46 0.10 -0.97
CA GLY A 16 8.79 0.40 -0.47
C GLY A 16 9.88 0.27 -1.52
N GLY A 17 9.72 -0.63 -2.50
CA GLY A 17 10.65 -0.77 -3.62
C GLY A 17 10.58 0.38 -4.62
N ASP A 18 9.38 0.87 -4.96
CA ASP A 18 9.24 2.02 -5.87
C ASP A 18 9.66 3.33 -5.18
N PHE A 19 9.36 3.48 -3.88
CA PHE A 19 9.92 4.56 -3.06
C PHE A 19 11.44 4.52 -3.04
N LEU A 20 12.05 3.36 -2.78
CA LEU A 20 13.51 3.21 -2.78
C LEU A 20 14.11 3.61 -4.13
N TYR A 21 13.49 3.18 -5.24
CA TYR A 21 13.90 3.61 -6.57
C TYR A 21 13.89 5.14 -6.67
N GLU A 22 12.80 5.81 -6.32
CA GLU A 22 12.66 7.26 -6.44
C GLU A 22 13.66 8.00 -5.54
N ALA A 23 13.74 7.63 -4.25
CA ALA A 23 14.61 8.24 -3.26
C ALA A 23 16.09 8.07 -3.60
N TYR A 24 16.51 6.87 -4.04
CA TYR A 24 17.90 6.59 -4.36
C TYR A 24 18.44 7.48 -5.49
N HIS A 25 17.62 7.78 -6.49
CA HIS A 25 18.01 8.60 -7.64
C HIS A 25 17.85 10.10 -7.35
N SER A 26 16.75 10.50 -6.71
CA SER A 26 16.42 11.91 -6.51
C SER A 26 17.11 12.55 -5.30
N ARG A 27 17.55 11.74 -4.31
CA ARG A 27 18.17 12.21 -3.06
C ARG A 27 19.47 11.45 -2.78
N PRO A 28 20.51 11.64 -3.60
CA PRO A 28 21.75 10.88 -3.48
C PRO A 28 22.51 11.13 -2.16
N ALA A 29 22.17 12.17 -1.41
CA ALA A 29 22.77 12.50 -0.12
C ALA A 29 22.13 11.75 1.07
N TRP A 30 20.98 11.08 0.90
CA TRP A 30 20.37 10.31 1.97
C TRP A 30 21.12 8.99 2.22
N GLU A 31 21.34 8.68 3.49
CA GLU A 31 21.93 7.42 3.94
C GLU A 31 20.83 6.41 4.21
N ILE A 32 20.56 5.50 3.26
CA ILE A 32 19.46 4.54 3.36
C ILE A 32 19.95 3.21 3.92
N SER A 33 19.31 2.72 4.98
CA SER A 33 19.38 1.34 5.42
C SER A 33 18.07 0.60 5.16
N ALA A 34 18.16 -0.64 4.66
CA ALA A 34 17.00 -1.41 4.23
C ALA A 34 16.95 -2.80 4.89
N LEU A 35 15.82 -3.12 5.53
CA LEU A 35 15.55 -4.45 6.08
C LEU A 35 15.32 -5.47 4.96
N ALA A 36 16.03 -6.60 5.01
CA ALA A 36 15.90 -7.70 4.06
C ALA A 36 15.88 -9.05 4.78
N ARG A 37 14.79 -9.81 4.59
CA ARG A 37 14.54 -11.10 5.27
C ARG A 37 15.17 -12.33 4.60
N SER A 38 15.65 -12.21 3.37
CA SER A 38 16.14 -13.37 2.60
C SER A 38 17.34 -13.01 1.74
N GLU A 39 18.19 -13.99 1.44
CA GLU A 39 19.36 -13.79 0.58
C GLU A 39 19.00 -13.32 -0.83
N VAL A 40 17.82 -13.69 -1.34
CA VAL A 40 17.30 -13.17 -2.63
C VAL A 40 17.02 -11.67 -2.52
N ALA A 41 16.37 -11.23 -1.44
CA ALA A 41 16.10 -9.82 -1.20
C ALA A 41 17.41 -9.03 -1.00
N VAL A 42 18.34 -9.58 -0.23
CA VAL A 42 19.69 -9.02 -0.01
C VAL A 42 20.40 -8.85 -1.35
N SER A 43 20.53 -9.92 -2.14
CA SER A 43 21.26 -9.89 -3.42
C SER A 43 20.66 -8.86 -4.38
N SER A 44 19.33 -8.84 -4.51
CA SER A 44 18.61 -7.91 -5.39
C SER A 44 18.84 -6.44 -5.00
N LEU A 45 18.88 -6.15 -3.70
CA LEU A 45 19.18 -4.82 -3.18
C LEU A 45 20.65 -4.43 -3.40
N GLN A 46 21.61 -5.33 -3.13
CA GLN A 46 23.04 -5.06 -3.32
C GLN A 46 23.39 -4.77 -4.78
N GLU A 47 22.83 -5.56 -5.69
CA GLU A 47 23.08 -5.43 -7.12
C GLU A 47 22.59 -4.08 -7.67
N LYS A 48 21.36 -3.68 -7.30
CA LYS A 48 20.73 -2.48 -7.85
C LYS A 48 21.11 -1.19 -7.11
N TYR A 49 21.41 -1.27 -5.81
CA TYR A 49 21.58 -0.10 -4.95
C TYR A 49 22.86 -0.21 -4.10
N PRO A 50 24.05 -0.15 -4.70
CA PRO A 50 25.32 -0.39 -4.00
C PRO A 50 25.62 0.60 -2.86
N ARG A 51 24.92 1.75 -2.79
CA ARG A 51 25.11 2.76 -1.74
C ARG A 51 24.25 2.54 -0.49
N ILE A 52 23.32 1.59 -0.49
CA ILE A 52 22.44 1.37 0.68
C ILE A 52 23.06 0.35 1.63
N ARG A 53 22.82 0.52 2.92
CA ARG A 53 23.21 -0.46 3.95
C ARG A 53 22.13 -1.51 4.10
N ILE A 54 22.47 -2.78 3.96
CA ILE A 54 21.50 -3.86 4.16
C ILE A 54 21.48 -4.29 5.62
N VAL A 55 20.27 -4.35 6.17
CA VAL A 55 19.97 -4.86 7.51
C VAL A 55 19.34 -6.23 7.34
N ARG A 56 20.07 -7.30 7.67
CA ARG A 56 19.54 -8.67 7.59
C ARG A 56 18.67 -8.97 8.80
N GLY A 57 17.39 -9.25 8.57
CA GLY A 57 16.40 -9.53 9.60
C GLY A 57 14.98 -9.49 9.04
N ASP A 58 13.99 -9.75 9.89
CA ASP A 58 12.58 -9.76 9.54
C ASP A 58 11.75 -8.88 10.49
N LEU A 59 10.42 -8.94 10.35
CA LEU A 59 9.51 -8.12 11.15
C LEU A 59 9.37 -8.59 12.61
N ASP A 60 9.82 -9.81 12.91
CA ASP A 60 9.83 -10.37 14.27
C ASP A 60 11.17 -10.11 14.99
N SER A 61 12.14 -9.53 14.29
CA SER A 61 13.45 -9.15 14.83
C SER A 61 13.38 -7.87 15.69
N ALA A 62 12.61 -7.91 16.78
CA ALA A 62 12.23 -6.71 17.55
C ALA A 62 13.41 -5.85 18.02
N ASP A 63 14.45 -6.45 18.60
CA ASP A 63 15.63 -5.70 19.07
C ASP A 63 16.35 -5.00 17.91
N LEU A 64 16.48 -5.69 16.77
CA LEU A 64 17.08 -5.13 15.56
C LEU A 64 16.27 -3.95 15.02
N LEU A 65 14.94 -4.07 14.97
CA LEU A 65 14.06 -3.00 14.51
C LEU A 65 14.14 -1.77 15.42
N ARG A 66 14.13 -1.97 16.74
CA ARG A 66 14.30 -0.90 17.74
C ARG A 66 15.64 -0.18 17.55
N ASP A 67 16.72 -0.95 17.48
CA ASP A 67 18.09 -0.44 17.33
C ASP A 67 18.28 0.36 16.03
N GLU A 68 17.69 -0.11 14.92
CA GLU A 68 17.75 0.60 13.64
C GLU A 68 16.89 1.85 13.61
N ALA A 69 15.70 1.81 14.23
CA ALA A 69 14.84 2.98 14.36
C ALA A 69 15.52 4.07 15.19
N GLN A 70 16.15 3.72 16.31
CA GLN A 70 16.93 4.66 17.12
C GLN A 70 18.09 5.31 16.33
N ARG A 71 18.74 4.55 15.44
CA ARG A 71 19.87 5.06 14.64
C ARG A 71 19.45 5.97 13.49
N ALA A 72 18.25 5.76 12.96
CA ALA A 72 17.73 6.55 11.86
C ALA A 72 17.39 7.97 12.32
N ASP A 73 17.22 8.88 11.37
CA ASP A 73 16.51 10.15 11.58
C ASP A 73 15.05 9.98 11.11
N ILE A 74 14.85 9.17 10.06
CA ILE A 74 13.53 8.92 9.45
C ILE A 74 13.33 7.42 9.27
N VAL A 75 12.22 6.88 9.78
CA VAL A 75 11.80 5.50 9.58
C VAL A 75 10.61 5.47 8.63
N LEU A 76 10.69 4.65 7.57
CA LEU A 76 9.55 4.37 6.70
C LEU A 76 9.14 2.90 6.78
N HIS A 77 7.92 2.67 7.25
CA HIS A 77 7.38 1.32 7.45
C HIS A 77 6.45 0.92 6.29
N PHE A 78 7.00 0.22 5.28
CA PHE A 78 6.23 -0.27 4.12
C PHE A 78 5.94 -1.78 4.14
N ALA A 79 6.57 -2.54 5.05
CA ALA A 79 6.64 -3.99 4.93
C ALA A 79 5.31 -4.70 5.13
N ASN A 80 4.54 -4.28 6.14
CA ASN A 80 3.22 -4.82 6.46
C ASN A 80 2.48 -3.83 7.37
N CYS A 81 1.36 -3.29 6.88
CA CYS A 81 0.52 -2.37 7.64
C CYS A 81 -0.25 -3.02 8.80
N ASP A 82 -0.30 -4.35 8.88
CA ASP A 82 -1.06 -5.09 9.90
C ASP A 82 -0.15 -5.76 10.95
N HIS A 83 1.18 -5.55 10.88
CA HIS A 83 2.14 -6.24 11.76
C HIS A 83 2.49 -5.42 13.01
N GLU A 84 1.69 -5.60 14.07
CA GLU A 84 1.81 -4.84 15.32
C GLU A 84 3.17 -4.95 16.00
N ALA A 85 3.80 -6.13 15.98
CA ALA A 85 5.06 -6.35 16.67
C ALA A 85 6.19 -5.49 16.08
N SER A 86 6.23 -5.33 14.75
CA SER A 86 7.22 -4.46 14.10
C SER A 86 6.93 -2.99 14.34
N ALA A 87 5.65 -2.58 14.29
CA ALA A 87 5.29 -1.19 14.57
C ALA A 87 5.69 -0.78 16.00
N ASN A 88 5.38 -1.62 16.99
CA ASN A 88 5.79 -1.41 18.38
C ASN A 88 7.32 -1.36 18.55
N ALA A 89 8.06 -2.27 17.91
CA ALA A 89 9.51 -2.28 18.00
C ALA A 89 10.15 -1.02 17.39
N LEU A 90 9.66 -0.59 16.22
CA LEU A 90 10.11 0.64 15.57
C LEU A 90 9.82 1.86 16.45
N LEU A 91 8.57 2.02 16.93
CA LEU A 91 8.19 3.16 17.78
C LEU A 91 8.95 3.20 19.11
N LYS A 92 9.29 2.04 19.69
CA LYS A 92 10.19 1.99 20.86
C LYS A 92 11.56 2.58 20.55
N GLY A 93 12.13 2.29 19.38
CA GLY A 93 13.39 2.89 18.94
C GLY A 93 13.26 4.40 18.70
N MET A 94 12.14 4.82 18.09
CA MET A 94 11.85 6.25 17.91
C MET A 94 11.74 7.01 19.24
N ALA A 95 11.18 6.36 20.27
CA ALA A 95 11.08 6.93 21.61
C ALA A 95 12.43 7.12 22.32
N GLU A 96 13.53 6.57 21.79
CA GLU A 96 14.89 6.79 22.30
C GLU A 96 15.59 8.01 21.66
N HIS A 97 14.92 8.74 20.77
CA HIS A 97 15.40 10.02 20.27
C HIS A 97 15.39 11.10 21.36
N THR A 98 15.95 12.27 21.05
CA THR A 98 16.01 13.42 21.96
C THR A 98 15.45 14.67 21.29
N ALA A 99 15.15 15.72 22.06
CA ALA A 99 14.60 16.97 21.52
C ALA A 99 15.58 17.71 20.59
N ASP A 100 16.90 17.50 20.77
CA ASP A 100 17.98 18.04 19.92
C ASP A 100 18.26 17.18 18.68
N ARG A 101 17.77 15.93 18.65
CA ARG A 101 17.81 15.04 17.47
C ARG A 101 16.46 14.33 17.31
N PRO A 102 15.40 15.08 16.96
CA PRO A 102 14.08 14.47 16.80
C PRO A 102 14.08 13.45 15.66
N GLY A 103 13.23 12.43 15.75
CA GLY A 103 13.01 11.44 14.70
C GLY A 103 11.66 11.56 14.02
N TRP A 104 11.51 10.99 12.83
CA TRP A 104 10.24 10.93 12.09
C TRP A 104 9.87 9.49 11.73
N TYR A 105 8.66 9.09 12.07
CA TYR A 105 8.12 7.78 11.75
C TYR A 105 6.97 7.92 10.75
N ILE A 106 7.16 7.39 9.54
CA ILE A 106 6.17 7.38 8.48
C ILE A 106 5.64 5.95 8.31
N HIS A 107 4.41 5.75 8.74
CA HIS A 107 3.68 4.49 8.59
C HIS A 107 2.93 4.44 7.27
N THR A 108 3.02 3.31 6.57
CA THR A 108 2.13 3.04 5.43
C THR A 108 1.00 2.15 5.90
N SER A 109 -0.22 2.67 5.85
CA SER A 109 -1.47 1.96 6.11
C SER A 109 -2.19 1.70 4.78
N GLY A 110 -3.51 1.83 4.72
CA GLY A 110 -4.28 1.72 3.48
C GLY A 110 -5.74 2.12 3.64
N THR A 111 -6.32 2.70 2.58
CA THR A 111 -7.74 3.08 2.60
C THR A 111 -8.72 1.89 2.65
N GLY A 112 -8.20 0.65 2.66
CA GLY A 112 -8.99 -0.51 3.08
C GLY A 112 -9.66 -0.30 4.45
N ILE A 113 -9.09 0.56 5.30
CA ILE A 113 -9.70 1.01 6.55
C ILE A 113 -11.07 1.65 6.38
N LEU A 114 -11.41 2.19 5.20
CA LEU A 114 -12.70 2.83 4.93
C LEU A 114 -13.81 1.84 4.54
N THR A 115 -13.49 0.55 4.37
CA THR A 115 -14.43 -0.47 3.90
C THR A 115 -15.23 -1.14 5.02
N PHE A 116 -15.05 -0.70 6.27
CA PHE A 116 -15.62 -1.34 7.47
C PHE A 116 -17.14 -1.49 7.39
N GLU A 117 -17.83 -0.49 6.84
CA GLU A 117 -19.26 -0.49 6.63
C GLU A 117 -19.73 -1.63 5.72
N ASP A 118 -19.04 -1.88 4.61
CA ASP A 118 -19.37 -2.96 3.68
C ASP A 118 -19.05 -4.33 4.29
N GLY A 119 -17.94 -4.43 5.03
CA GLY A 119 -17.58 -5.64 5.76
C GLY A 119 -18.63 -6.03 6.81
N ARG A 120 -19.06 -5.08 7.65
CA ARG A 120 -20.04 -5.31 8.72
C ARG A 120 -21.42 -5.70 8.21
N ASN A 121 -21.85 -5.09 7.11
CA ASN A 121 -23.16 -5.34 6.52
C ASN A 121 -23.14 -6.47 5.48
N GLN A 122 -21.96 -7.03 5.19
CA GLN A 122 -21.73 -8.00 4.11
C GLN A 122 -22.32 -7.53 2.77
N THR A 123 -22.18 -6.24 2.47
CA THR A 123 -22.66 -5.66 1.21
C THR A 123 -21.58 -5.73 0.14
N CYS A 124 -21.96 -6.07 -1.09
CA CYS A 124 -21.06 -6.11 -2.23
C CYS A 124 -21.69 -5.43 -3.45
N GLY A 125 -20.89 -4.68 -4.21
CA GLY A 125 -21.35 -4.06 -5.46
C GLY A 125 -22.23 -2.82 -5.29
N VAL A 126 -22.63 -2.48 -4.07
CA VAL A 126 -23.54 -1.35 -3.82
C VAL A 126 -22.78 -0.04 -3.69
N ARG A 127 -23.38 1.05 -4.16
CA ARG A 127 -22.82 2.39 -3.96
C ARG A 127 -23.07 2.89 -2.54
N ARG A 128 -22.03 3.41 -1.88
CA ARG A 128 -22.16 4.23 -0.66
C ARG A 128 -21.73 5.66 -0.91
N ASP A 129 -22.51 6.63 -0.45
CA ASP A 129 -22.26 8.07 -0.74
C ASP A 129 -21.26 8.75 0.21
N LYS A 130 -20.97 8.17 1.38
CA LYS A 130 -19.99 8.73 2.33
C LYS A 130 -18.61 8.84 1.65
N VAL A 131 -17.99 9.99 1.80
CA VAL A 131 -16.61 10.27 1.39
C VAL A 131 -15.87 10.85 2.57
N PHE A 132 -14.66 10.34 2.82
CA PHE A 132 -13.76 10.82 3.85
C PHE A 132 -12.77 11.84 3.27
N ASN A 133 -12.09 12.61 4.11
CA ASN A 133 -11.00 13.48 3.67
C ASN A 133 -9.96 13.63 4.78
N ASP A 134 -8.70 13.77 4.38
CA ASP A 134 -7.56 13.82 5.27
C ASP A 134 -7.25 15.22 5.83
N TRP A 135 -8.04 16.23 5.46
CA TRP A 135 -7.87 17.62 5.89
C TRP A 135 -8.85 17.98 7.01
N THR A 136 -10.04 18.50 6.68
CA THR A 136 -11.05 18.85 7.71
C THR A 136 -11.66 17.64 8.40
N GLY A 137 -11.53 16.44 7.81
CA GLY A 137 -12.05 15.18 8.32
C GLY A 137 -11.06 14.35 9.13
N VAL A 138 -9.85 14.84 9.40
CA VAL A 138 -8.77 14.04 10.04
C VAL A 138 -9.17 13.45 11.39
N LEU A 139 -9.96 14.18 12.20
CA LEU A 139 -10.45 13.68 13.48
C LEU A 139 -11.35 12.44 13.32
N GLU A 140 -12.11 12.34 12.23
CA GLU A 140 -12.89 11.13 11.93
C GLU A 140 -11.97 9.96 11.59
N LEU A 141 -10.87 10.21 10.86
CA LEU A 141 -9.92 9.18 10.43
C LEU A 141 -9.16 8.55 11.60
N ILE A 142 -8.67 9.37 12.52
CA ILE A 142 -7.93 8.89 13.68
C ILE A 142 -8.84 8.24 14.74
N ASN A 143 -10.17 8.35 14.59
CA ASN A 143 -11.19 7.74 15.46
C ASN A 143 -12.08 6.74 14.71
N LEU A 144 -11.59 6.15 13.61
CA LEU A 144 -12.32 5.08 12.92
C LEU A 144 -12.51 3.87 13.84
N PRO A 145 -13.56 3.05 13.62
CA PRO A 145 -13.84 1.90 14.47
C PRO A 145 -12.65 0.92 14.56
N CYS A 146 -12.40 0.37 15.75
CA CYS A 146 -11.26 -0.53 16.02
C CYS A 146 -11.25 -1.83 15.17
N ASP A 147 -12.42 -2.28 14.70
CA ASP A 147 -12.60 -3.42 13.80
C ASP A 147 -12.46 -3.06 12.31
N ALA A 148 -12.20 -1.80 11.98
CA ALA A 148 -11.86 -1.41 10.62
C ALA A 148 -10.56 -2.09 10.16
N PHE A 149 -10.48 -2.42 8.89
CA PHE A 149 -9.31 -3.09 8.33
C PHE A 149 -8.06 -2.20 8.46
N HIS A 150 -6.87 -2.76 8.72
CA HIS A 150 -5.63 -2.00 9.00
C HIS A 150 -5.62 -1.16 10.28
N ARG A 151 -6.73 -1.08 11.02
CA ARG A 151 -6.85 -0.18 12.17
C ARG A 151 -5.91 -0.53 13.32
N ASN A 152 -5.58 -1.80 13.50
CA ASN A 152 -4.80 -2.28 14.63
C ASN A 152 -3.40 -1.62 14.74
N VAL A 153 -2.73 -1.36 13.61
CA VAL A 153 -1.45 -0.63 13.63
C VAL A 153 -1.64 0.88 13.61
N ASP A 154 -2.65 1.39 12.88
CA ASP A 154 -3.01 2.81 12.94
C ASP A 154 -3.23 3.25 14.41
N GLU A 155 -3.91 2.44 15.22
CA GLU A 155 -4.13 2.71 16.66
C GLU A 155 -2.83 2.80 17.45
N ILE A 156 -1.88 1.88 17.21
CA ILE A 156 -0.55 1.91 17.83
C ILE A 156 0.18 3.22 17.50
N VAL A 157 0.09 3.67 16.24
CA VAL A 157 0.72 4.93 15.81
C VAL A 157 -0.01 6.13 16.43
N THR A 158 -1.34 6.16 16.40
CA THR A 158 -2.13 7.28 16.94
C THR A 158 -2.11 7.35 18.46
N ALA A 159 -1.88 6.24 19.18
CA ALA A 159 -1.73 6.27 20.63
C ALA A 159 -0.53 7.14 21.08
N THR A 160 0.45 7.35 20.20
CA THR A 160 1.57 8.27 20.47
C THR A 160 1.15 9.74 20.50
N ILE A 161 -0.06 10.09 20.03
CA ILE A 161 -0.56 11.47 19.96
C ILE A 161 -1.00 11.97 21.34
N GLU A 162 -1.51 11.09 22.21
CA GLU A 162 -2.02 11.50 23.52
C GLU A 162 -0.89 12.00 24.45
N ASP A 163 0.30 11.40 24.31
CA ASP A 163 1.53 11.78 25.02
C ASP A 163 2.60 12.25 24.02
N VAL A 164 2.28 13.26 23.19
CA VAL A 164 3.13 13.74 22.07
C VAL A 164 4.62 13.74 22.46
N PRO A 165 5.40 12.76 21.95
CA PRO A 165 6.79 12.62 22.32
C PRO A 165 7.52 13.86 21.84
N LYS A 166 8.22 14.58 22.73
CA LYS A 166 8.99 15.76 22.31
C LYS A 166 10.13 15.42 21.35
N ASN A 167 10.45 14.14 21.23
CA ASN A 167 11.62 13.58 20.56
C ASN A 167 11.32 12.86 19.24
N PHE A 168 10.07 12.61 18.87
CA PHE A 168 9.76 12.15 17.52
C PHE A 168 8.36 12.57 17.07
N ARG A 169 8.12 12.44 15.76
CA ARG A 169 6.86 12.79 15.10
C ARG A 169 6.37 11.62 14.27
N THR A 170 5.06 11.45 14.15
CA THR A 170 4.47 10.37 13.35
C THR A 170 3.65 10.90 12.17
N ALA A 171 3.59 10.13 11.10
CA ALA A 171 2.63 10.31 10.02
C ALA A 171 2.14 8.95 9.50
N ILE A 172 0.87 8.88 9.11
CA ILE A 172 0.23 7.74 8.46
C ILE A 172 -0.10 8.13 7.02
N VAL A 173 0.36 7.33 6.07
CA VAL A 173 0.00 7.45 4.65
C VAL A 173 -0.91 6.29 4.27
N CYS A 174 -2.11 6.62 3.82
CA CYS A 174 -3.15 5.69 3.40
C CYS A 174 -3.32 5.73 1.88
N PRO A 175 -2.58 4.90 1.13
CA PRO A 175 -2.83 4.75 -0.29
C PRO A 175 -4.17 4.07 -0.56
N CYS A 176 -4.79 4.43 -1.68
CA CYS A 176 -6.00 3.77 -2.19
C CYS A 176 -5.67 2.62 -3.14
N CYS A 177 -6.54 2.31 -4.12
CA CYS A 177 -6.25 1.23 -5.07
C CYS A 177 -4.98 1.60 -5.88
N ILE A 178 -3.86 0.97 -5.53
CA ILE A 178 -2.58 1.26 -6.18
C ILE A 178 -2.50 0.51 -7.51
N TYR A 179 -2.02 1.15 -8.57
CA TYR A 179 -1.77 0.51 -9.86
C TYR A 179 -0.51 1.05 -10.53
N GLY A 180 -0.14 0.43 -11.64
CA GLY A 180 1.00 0.81 -12.46
C GLY A 180 2.25 -0.02 -12.17
N ASP A 181 3.20 0.06 -13.08
CA ASP A 181 4.43 -0.73 -12.98
C ASP A 181 5.39 -0.16 -11.94
N GLY A 182 5.69 -0.96 -10.92
CA GLY A 182 6.72 -0.66 -9.94
C GLY A 182 8.11 -0.69 -10.56
N ARG A 183 9.02 0.13 -10.03
CA ARG A 183 10.42 0.26 -10.47
C ARG A 183 11.43 -0.33 -9.47
N GLY A 184 10.91 -0.87 -8.37
CA GLY A 184 11.71 -1.45 -7.30
C GLY A 184 12.44 -2.74 -7.65
N PRO A 185 13.30 -3.22 -6.74
CA PRO A 185 14.15 -4.39 -6.96
C PRO A 185 13.38 -5.71 -6.94
N GLY A 186 12.29 -5.79 -6.16
CA GLY A 186 11.52 -7.01 -5.90
C GLY A 186 10.13 -7.01 -6.55
N ASN A 187 9.06 -7.01 -5.76
CA ASN A 187 7.70 -6.99 -6.28
C ASN A 187 7.42 -5.68 -7.04
N ARG A 188 6.90 -5.80 -8.26
CA ARG A 188 6.58 -4.68 -9.16
C ARG A 188 5.12 -4.63 -9.58
N SER A 189 4.29 -5.57 -9.09
CA SER A 189 2.88 -5.67 -9.43
C SER A 189 1.99 -5.35 -8.23
N SER A 190 0.86 -4.69 -8.51
CA SER A 190 -0.22 -4.52 -7.54
C SER A 190 -1.14 -5.76 -7.50
N THR A 191 -2.23 -5.66 -6.74
CA THR A 191 -3.14 -6.78 -6.42
C THR A 191 -4.55 -6.58 -6.95
N GLN A 192 -5.32 -5.58 -6.51
CA GLN A 192 -6.78 -5.53 -6.71
C GLN A 192 -7.23 -5.70 -8.17
N VAL A 193 -6.87 -4.76 -9.04
CA VAL A 193 -7.28 -4.78 -10.46
C VAL A 193 -6.60 -5.92 -11.22
N TYR A 194 -5.34 -6.21 -10.88
CA TYR A 194 -4.52 -7.23 -11.52
C TYR A 194 -5.09 -8.64 -11.28
N THR A 195 -5.44 -8.96 -10.03
CA THR A 195 -6.07 -10.24 -9.68
C THR A 195 -7.46 -10.38 -10.30
N MET A 196 -8.24 -9.29 -10.42
CA MET A 196 -9.51 -9.33 -11.16
C MET A 196 -9.28 -9.69 -12.63
N ALA A 197 -8.29 -9.07 -13.28
CA ALA A 197 -7.92 -9.40 -14.65
C ALA A 197 -7.45 -10.85 -14.78
N THR A 198 -6.65 -11.36 -13.84
CA THR A 198 -6.28 -12.79 -13.80
C THR A 198 -7.52 -13.68 -13.79
N HIS A 199 -8.47 -13.44 -12.89
CA HIS A 199 -9.69 -14.26 -12.79
C HIS A 199 -10.57 -14.17 -14.05
N ILE A 200 -10.71 -13.00 -14.66
CA ILE A 200 -11.46 -12.84 -15.91
C ILE A 200 -10.81 -13.64 -17.05
N LEU A 201 -9.48 -13.58 -17.17
CA LEU A 201 -8.72 -14.31 -18.18
C LEU A 201 -8.81 -15.83 -17.96
N GLU A 202 -8.60 -16.31 -16.73
CA GLU A 202 -8.67 -17.74 -16.39
C GLU A 202 -10.07 -18.32 -16.59
N ARG A 203 -11.12 -17.56 -16.25
CA ARG A 203 -12.52 -17.97 -16.47
C ARG A 203 -12.94 -17.92 -17.93
N GLY A 204 -12.23 -17.16 -18.77
CA GLY A 204 -12.60 -16.92 -20.16
C GLY A 204 -13.86 -16.06 -20.33
N ARG A 205 -14.32 -15.36 -19.28
CA ARG A 205 -15.51 -14.49 -19.28
C ARG A 205 -15.44 -13.48 -18.13
N GLY A 206 -16.07 -12.33 -18.31
CA GLY A 206 -16.08 -11.26 -17.31
C GLY A 206 -17.04 -11.51 -16.15
N PHE A 207 -16.91 -10.71 -15.09
CA PHE A 207 -17.83 -10.74 -13.95
C PHE A 207 -17.93 -9.39 -13.24
N VAL A 208 -19.14 -9.02 -12.84
CA VAL A 208 -19.42 -7.86 -11.97
C VAL A 208 -19.81 -8.36 -10.59
N VAL A 209 -19.35 -7.68 -9.54
CA VAL A 209 -19.71 -7.98 -8.16
C VAL A 209 -20.96 -7.20 -7.77
N GLY A 210 -22.02 -7.89 -7.34
CA GLY A 210 -23.30 -7.32 -6.97
C GLY A 210 -23.84 -6.39 -8.06
N GLU A 211 -24.21 -5.16 -7.68
CA GLU A 211 -24.68 -4.14 -8.63
C GLU A 211 -23.53 -3.45 -9.40
N GLY A 212 -22.27 -3.69 -9.03
CA GLY A 212 -21.10 -3.07 -9.64
C GLY A 212 -20.97 -1.55 -9.44
N ARG A 213 -21.81 -0.91 -8.61
CA ARG A 213 -21.87 0.55 -8.42
C ARG A 213 -20.97 1.07 -7.29
N ASN A 214 -20.24 0.18 -6.61
CA ASN A 214 -19.31 0.53 -5.55
C ASN A 214 -18.08 1.26 -6.12
N ILE A 215 -17.58 2.24 -5.36
CA ILE A 215 -16.56 3.18 -5.83
C ILE A 215 -15.29 3.06 -4.99
N TRP A 216 -14.14 3.03 -5.66
CA TRP A 216 -12.83 3.16 -5.05
C TRP A 216 -12.05 4.33 -5.65
N HIS A 217 -11.32 5.07 -4.80
CA HIS A 217 -10.24 5.92 -5.28
C HIS A 217 -9.02 5.08 -5.68
N TYR A 218 -8.20 5.61 -6.59
CA TYR A 218 -6.97 4.98 -7.05
C TYR A 218 -5.78 5.94 -7.03
N VAL A 219 -4.57 5.38 -7.02
CA VAL A 219 -3.32 6.14 -7.13
C VAL A 219 -2.29 5.34 -7.89
N HIS A 220 -1.57 5.98 -8.80
CA HIS A 220 -0.47 5.31 -9.49
C HIS A 220 0.73 5.18 -8.54
N ILE A 221 1.41 4.03 -8.56
CA ILE A 221 2.55 3.72 -7.67
C ILE A 221 3.64 4.81 -7.68
N ARG A 222 3.93 5.37 -8.86
CA ARG A 222 4.91 6.45 -9.03
C ARG A 222 4.49 7.77 -8.37
N ASP A 223 3.20 8.12 -8.42
CA ASP A 223 2.70 9.31 -7.75
C ASP A 223 2.69 9.12 -6.22
N LEU A 224 2.37 7.91 -5.77
CA LEU A 224 2.50 7.53 -4.37
C LEU A 224 3.94 7.63 -3.86
N SER A 225 4.91 7.12 -4.63
CA SER A 225 6.35 7.25 -4.29
C SER A 225 6.80 8.70 -4.18
N LYS A 226 6.32 9.57 -5.09
CA LYS A 226 6.58 11.02 -5.00
C LYS A 226 6.03 11.63 -3.71
N LEU A 227 4.82 11.24 -3.27
CA LEU A 227 4.27 11.70 -1.99
C LEU A 227 5.16 11.30 -0.81
N PHE A 228 5.61 10.04 -0.78
CA PHE A 228 6.53 9.60 0.27
C PHE A 228 7.87 10.35 0.24
N VAL A 229 8.43 10.63 -0.95
CA VAL A 229 9.66 11.43 -1.07
C VAL A 229 9.45 12.85 -0.54
N LEU A 230 8.35 13.52 -0.90
CA LEU A 230 8.04 14.87 -0.41
C LEU A 230 7.84 14.90 1.11
N LEU A 231 7.15 13.91 1.68
CA LEU A 231 6.97 13.80 3.13
C LEU A 231 8.30 13.51 3.84
N THR A 232 9.19 12.74 3.20
CA THR A 232 10.55 12.48 3.70
C THR A 232 11.44 13.72 3.61
N ASP A 233 11.31 14.54 2.56
CA ASP A 233 11.98 15.84 2.47
C ASP A 233 11.55 16.78 3.59
N ALA A 234 10.25 16.83 3.88
CA ALA A 234 9.71 17.62 4.99
C ALA A 234 10.30 17.14 6.33
N ALA A 235 10.33 15.82 6.58
CA ALA A 235 10.99 15.26 7.76
C ALA A 235 12.49 15.63 7.83
N ALA A 236 13.22 15.51 6.72
CA ALA A 236 14.63 15.88 6.64
C ALA A 236 14.88 17.38 6.90
N ALA A 237 13.87 18.23 6.62
CA ALA A 237 13.87 19.66 6.90
C ALA A 237 13.34 20.01 8.31
N GLY A 238 13.28 19.06 9.24
CA GLY A 238 12.82 19.31 10.61
C GLY A 238 11.29 19.27 10.76
N GLY A 239 10.59 18.67 9.80
CA GLY A 239 9.13 18.56 9.76
C GLY A 239 8.44 19.75 9.10
N GLU A 240 9.18 20.76 8.63
CA GLU A 240 8.62 21.94 7.96
C GLU A 240 7.87 21.58 6.68
N GLY A 241 6.73 22.25 6.43
CA GLY A 241 5.93 22.05 5.22
C GLY A 241 5.04 20.80 5.25
N ALA A 242 5.04 20.02 6.33
CA ALA A 242 4.14 18.89 6.55
C ALA A 242 3.47 19.01 7.93
N SER A 243 2.33 18.34 8.10
CA SER A 243 1.74 18.10 9.41
C SER A 243 2.05 16.70 9.91
N TRP A 244 2.04 16.55 11.23
CA TRP A 244 2.47 15.34 11.93
C TRP A 244 1.51 15.04 13.09
N ASP A 245 1.65 13.87 13.69
CA ASP A 245 0.90 13.41 14.86
C ASP A 245 -0.61 13.39 14.59
N SER A 246 -1.43 14.12 15.36
CA SER A 246 -2.90 14.20 15.16
C SER A 246 -3.31 14.70 13.78
N GLU A 247 -2.45 15.48 13.14
CA GLU A 247 -2.66 16.03 11.81
C GLU A 247 -1.81 15.30 10.76
N GLY A 248 -1.08 14.26 11.14
CA GLY A 248 -0.15 13.51 10.29
C GLY A 248 -0.81 12.42 9.44
N TYR A 249 -2.09 12.53 9.10
CA TYR A 249 -2.81 11.52 8.32
C TYR A 249 -2.96 11.98 6.87
N TYR A 250 -2.46 11.20 5.91
CA TYR A 250 -2.40 11.55 4.49
C TYR A 250 -3.09 10.49 3.65
N PHE A 251 -4.10 10.88 2.87
CA PHE A 251 -4.54 10.06 1.74
C PHE A 251 -3.63 10.31 0.53
N ALA A 252 -3.59 9.32 -0.36
CA ALA A 252 -2.96 9.44 -1.67
C ALA A 252 -3.91 8.90 -2.72
N GLU A 253 -4.45 9.78 -3.57
CA GLU A 253 -5.42 9.48 -4.63
C GLU A 253 -5.25 10.40 -5.85
N ASN A 254 -5.74 9.94 -7.01
CA ASN A 254 -5.71 10.62 -8.31
C ASN A 254 -7.07 10.46 -9.04
N GLY A 255 -8.18 10.34 -8.30
CA GLY A 255 -9.52 10.09 -8.84
C GLY A 255 -10.14 8.77 -8.39
N ASN A 256 -11.36 8.50 -8.89
CA ASN A 256 -12.18 7.32 -8.57
C ASN A 256 -12.50 6.48 -9.80
N VAL A 257 -12.80 5.21 -9.53
CA VAL A 257 -13.47 4.29 -10.45
C VAL A 257 -14.65 3.60 -9.79
N THR A 258 -15.63 3.24 -10.61
CA THR A 258 -16.68 2.28 -10.27
C THR A 258 -16.18 0.87 -10.62
N TRP A 259 -16.37 -0.11 -9.74
CA TRP A 259 -15.83 -1.46 -9.98
C TRP A 259 -16.51 -2.20 -11.14
N GLY A 260 -17.78 -1.90 -11.43
CA GLY A 260 -18.45 -2.37 -12.65
C GLY A 260 -17.75 -1.90 -13.92
N ASP A 261 -17.38 -0.61 -13.98
CA ASP A 261 -16.64 -0.04 -15.13
C ASP A 261 -15.27 -0.72 -15.31
N ILE A 262 -14.58 -1.05 -14.21
CA ILE A 262 -13.31 -1.79 -14.26
C ILE A 262 -13.51 -3.20 -14.81
N SER A 263 -14.54 -3.92 -14.34
CA SER A 263 -14.91 -5.24 -14.87
C SER A 263 -15.14 -5.20 -16.38
N GLU A 264 -15.98 -4.25 -16.82
CA GLU A 264 -16.32 -4.04 -18.22
C GLU A 264 -15.07 -3.74 -19.04
N ALA A 265 -14.23 -2.81 -18.59
CA ALA A 265 -13.01 -2.43 -19.28
C ALA A 265 -12.02 -3.60 -19.41
N ILE A 266 -11.82 -4.39 -18.36
CA ILE A 266 -10.94 -5.57 -18.37
C ILE A 266 -11.47 -6.61 -19.36
N THR A 267 -12.78 -6.90 -19.29
CA THR A 267 -13.42 -7.91 -20.15
C THR A 267 -13.36 -7.50 -21.61
N GLU A 268 -13.64 -6.23 -21.90
CA GLU A 268 -13.55 -5.66 -23.25
C GLU A 268 -12.12 -5.73 -23.79
N ALA A 269 -11.12 -5.33 -23.00
CA ALA A 269 -9.72 -5.42 -23.39
C ALA A 269 -9.29 -6.87 -23.66
N ALA A 270 -9.66 -7.80 -22.77
CA ALA A 270 -9.33 -9.22 -22.93
C ALA A 270 -9.97 -9.82 -24.19
N PHE A 271 -11.24 -9.49 -24.47
CA PHE A 271 -11.93 -9.96 -25.67
C PHE A 271 -11.32 -9.36 -26.94
N ARG A 272 -11.04 -8.05 -26.94
CA ARG A 272 -10.46 -7.35 -28.09
C ARG A 272 -9.10 -7.93 -28.48
N ASN A 273 -8.29 -8.32 -27.49
CA ASN A 273 -7.00 -8.97 -27.70
C ASN A 273 -7.11 -10.47 -28.00
N GLY A 274 -8.33 -11.03 -28.06
CA GLY A 274 -8.57 -12.44 -28.36
C GLY A 274 -8.16 -13.40 -27.23
N TYR A 275 -7.97 -12.90 -26.01
CA TYR A 275 -7.62 -13.71 -24.84
C TYR A 275 -8.84 -14.45 -24.26
N ILE A 276 -10.03 -13.91 -24.49
CA ILE A 276 -11.32 -14.54 -24.16
C ILE A 276 -12.25 -14.47 -25.37
N THR A 277 -13.29 -15.32 -25.39
CA THR A 277 -14.17 -15.51 -26.56
C THR A 277 -15.55 -14.87 -26.41
N THR A 278 -15.85 -14.27 -25.26
CA THR A 278 -17.11 -13.55 -25.01
C THR A 278 -16.86 -12.28 -24.21
N LYS A 279 -17.79 -11.31 -24.31
CA LYS A 279 -17.86 -10.10 -23.49
C LYS A 279 -18.89 -10.20 -22.37
N ASP A 280 -19.55 -11.36 -22.23
CA ASP A 280 -20.58 -11.56 -21.23
C ASP A 280 -20.02 -11.35 -19.82
N LEU A 281 -20.84 -10.74 -18.96
CA LEU A 281 -20.54 -10.49 -17.55
C LEU A 281 -21.47 -11.31 -16.69
N ASP A 282 -20.91 -12.21 -15.89
CA ASP A 282 -21.68 -12.84 -14.82
C ASP A 282 -21.85 -11.86 -13.66
N VAL A 283 -22.98 -11.91 -12.97
CA VAL A 283 -23.17 -11.18 -11.70
C VAL A 283 -22.85 -12.13 -10.55
N LEU A 284 -21.88 -11.77 -9.72
CA LEU A 284 -21.48 -12.53 -8.53
C LEU A 284 -21.99 -11.83 -7.27
N ASP A 285 -22.74 -12.56 -6.45
CA ASP A 285 -23.06 -12.12 -5.09
C ASP A 285 -21.85 -12.25 -4.16
N TRP A 286 -22.05 -11.99 -2.86
CA TRP A 286 -20.99 -12.06 -1.86
C TRP A 286 -20.30 -13.43 -1.83
N ASP A 287 -21.08 -14.51 -1.75
CA ASP A 287 -20.56 -15.87 -1.58
C ASP A 287 -19.87 -16.36 -2.86
N ALA A 288 -20.45 -16.09 -4.03
CA ALA A 288 -19.83 -16.42 -5.31
C ALA A 288 -18.53 -15.63 -5.53
N THR A 289 -18.49 -14.36 -5.12
CA THR A 289 -17.28 -13.54 -5.16
C THR A 289 -16.21 -14.08 -4.21
N ALA A 290 -16.58 -14.47 -2.98
CA ALA A 290 -15.68 -15.06 -1.99
C ALA A 290 -15.15 -16.44 -2.41
N ALA A 291 -15.98 -17.24 -3.09
CA ALA A 291 -15.58 -18.53 -3.64
C ALA A 291 -14.57 -18.38 -4.78
N LEU A 292 -14.69 -17.31 -5.59
CA LEU A 292 -13.74 -16.99 -6.64
C LEU A 292 -12.41 -16.46 -6.07
N ASP A 293 -12.49 -15.51 -5.13
CA ASP A 293 -11.35 -15.01 -4.38
C ASP A 293 -11.80 -14.69 -2.94
N PRO A 294 -11.20 -15.29 -1.90
CA PRO A 294 -11.61 -15.04 -0.51
C PRO A 294 -11.58 -13.57 -0.08
N LYS A 295 -10.76 -12.73 -0.73
CA LYS A 295 -10.71 -11.28 -0.51
C LYS A 295 -11.50 -10.48 -1.55
N GLY A 296 -12.11 -11.13 -2.54
CA GLY A 296 -12.90 -10.51 -3.60
C GLY A 296 -14.00 -9.57 -3.10
N PRO A 297 -14.83 -9.93 -2.09
CA PRO A 297 -15.84 -9.02 -1.57
C PRO A 297 -15.25 -7.71 -1.04
N TYR A 298 -14.10 -7.78 -0.35
CA TYR A 298 -13.35 -6.60 0.06
C TYR A 298 -12.75 -5.85 -1.14
N ARG A 299 -12.02 -6.54 -2.02
CA ARG A 299 -11.24 -5.90 -3.09
C ARG A 299 -12.09 -5.24 -4.16
N TRP A 300 -13.20 -5.87 -4.53
CA TRP A 300 -14.01 -5.53 -5.70
C TRP A 300 -15.46 -5.22 -5.37
N GLY A 301 -15.93 -5.61 -4.17
CA GLY A 301 -17.32 -5.41 -3.74
C GLY A 301 -17.53 -4.23 -2.79
N SER A 302 -16.48 -3.70 -2.16
CA SER A 302 -16.59 -2.64 -1.15
C SER A 302 -16.43 -1.23 -1.73
N ASN A 303 -16.68 -0.21 -0.91
CA ASN A 303 -16.41 1.19 -1.21
C ASN A 303 -15.21 1.70 -0.41
N SER A 304 -14.29 2.41 -1.06
CA SER A 304 -13.19 3.12 -0.40
C SER A 304 -13.03 4.50 -1.02
N ARG A 305 -13.50 5.52 -0.30
CA ARG A 305 -13.68 6.87 -0.83
C ARG A 305 -13.08 7.89 0.12
N GLY A 306 -11.87 8.35 -0.17
CA GLY A 306 -11.18 9.41 0.59
C GLY A 306 -10.48 10.42 -0.30
N TYR A 307 -10.71 11.73 -0.13
CA TYR A 307 -10.01 12.79 -0.87
C TYR A 307 -8.66 13.12 -0.23
N ALA A 308 -7.60 13.16 -1.05
CA ALA A 308 -6.26 13.58 -0.62
C ALA A 308 -6.13 15.10 -0.76
N LEU A 309 -6.37 15.83 0.32
CA LEU A 309 -6.31 17.29 0.34
C LEU A 309 -5.05 17.79 1.04
N ARG A 310 -4.56 17.05 2.04
CA ARG A 310 -3.45 17.47 2.89
C ARG A 310 -2.13 17.54 2.14
N ALA A 311 -1.76 16.47 1.42
CA ALA A 311 -0.51 16.43 0.67
C ALA A 311 -0.47 17.51 -0.42
N THR A 312 -1.58 17.76 -1.13
CA THR A 312 -1.66 18.82 -2.13
C THR A 312 -1.50 20.21 -1.53
N LYS A 313 -2.12 20.47 -0.37
CA LYS A 313 -2.06 21.79 0.30
C LYS A 313 -0.71 22.08 0.93
N LEU A 314 -0.09 21.08 1.56
CA LEU A 314 1.11 21.27 2.36
C LEU A 314 2.40 21.01 1.57
N LEU A 315 2.41 19.96 0.75
CA LEU A 315 3.59 19.49 0.02
C LEU A 315 3.59 19.89 -1.46
N GLY A 316 2.52 20.53 -1.95
CA GLY A 316 2.33 20.78 -3.37
C GLY A 316 2.20 19.49 -4.20
N TRP A 317 1.91 18.36 -3.57
CA TRP A 317 1.81 17.07 -4.25
C TRP A 317 0.62 17.06 -5.22
N GLN A 318 0.92 16.71 -6.48
CA GLN A 318 -0.06 16.53 -7.54
C GLN A 318 0.28 15.24 -8.29
N PRO A 319 -0.67 14.30 -8.43
CA PRO A 319 -0.49 13.16 -9.30
C PRO A 319 -0.33 13.57 -10.76
N GLU A 320 0.53 12.86 -11.50
CA GLU A 320 0.84 13.17 -12.90
C GLU A 320 0.65 11.96 -13.83
N GLN A 321 0.46 10.77 -13.29
CA GLN A 321 0.34 9.56 -14.12
C GLN A 321 -1.08 9.42 -14.71
N PRO A 322 -1.21 8.77 -15.89
CA PRO A 322 -2.52 8.50 -16.49
C PRO A 322 -3.43 7.71 -15.56
N GLY A 323 -4.75 7.89 -15.68
CA GLY A 323 -5.73 7.29 -14.79
C GLY A 323 -5.77 5.76 -14.89
N LEU A 324 -6.39 5.10 -13.90
CA LEU A 324 -6.45 3.64 -13.86
C LEU A 324 -7.12 3.03 -15.11
N LEU A 325 -8.23 3.61 -15.59
CA LEU A 325 -8.92 3.10 -16.78
C LEU A 325 -8.06 3.17 -18.04
N ASP A 326 -7.20 4.18 -18.16
CA ASP A 326 -6.29 4.33 -19.30
C ASP A 326 -5.21 3.24 -19.33
N ASN A 327 -4.98 2.54 -18.21
CA ASN A 327 -3.96 1.50 -18.07
C ASN A 327 -4.52 0.07 -18.11
N ILE A 328 -5.84 -0.10 -18.30
CA ILE A 328 -6.47 -1.44 -18.25
C ILE A 328 -5.94 -2.37 -19.34
N GLU A 329 -5.69 -1.85 -20.55
CA GLU A 329 -5.13 -2.64 -21.64
C GLU A 329 -3.78 -3.26 -21.25
N ASP A 330 -2.86 -2.43 -20.74
CA ASP A 330 -1.53 -2.85 -20.30
C ASP A 330 -1.61 -3.87 -19.16
N ILE A 331 -2.53 -3.65 -18.20
CA ILE A 331 -2.77 -4.60 -17.09
C ILE A 331 -3.22 -5.96 -17.64
N VAL A 332 -4.17 -5.99 -18.57
CA VAL A 332 -4.69 -7.22 -19.17
C VAL A 332 -3.61 -7.96 -19.94
N THR A 333 -2.85 -7.26 -20.80
CA THR A 333 -1.74 -7.85 -21.55
C THR A 333 -0.67 -8.42 -20.61
N LEU A 334 -0.33 -7.70 -19.53
CA LEU A 334 0.63 -8.17 -18.53
C LEU A 334 0.15 -9.43 -17.82
N GLN A 335 -1.12 -9.49 -17.42
CA GLN A 335 -1.69 -10.67 -16.76
C GLN A 335 -1.77 -11.87 -17.71
N GLN A 336 -2.18 -11.66 -18.95
CA GLN A 336 -2.20 -12.73 -19.96
C GLN A 336 -0.80 -13.30 -20.21
N ALA A 337 0.20 -12.44 -20.34
CA ALA A 337 1.59 -12.88 -20.51
C ALA A 337 2.06 -13.71 -19.32
N SER A 338 1.70 -13.31 -18.09
CA SER A 338 2.05 -14.03 -16.86
C SER A 338 1.40 -15.42 -16.79
N LEU A 339 0.16 -15.58 -17.28
CA LEU A 339 -0.55 -16.86 -17.34
C LEU A 339 -0.02 -17.79 -18.43
N SER A 340 0.60 -17.25 -19.48
CA SER A 340 1.10 -18.02 -20.63
C SER A 340 2.48 -18.64 -20.41
N VAL A 341 3.14 -18.35 -19.28
CA VAL A 341 4.44 -18.92 -18.92
C VAL A 341 4.24 -20.34 -18.35
N ASP A 342 4.88 -21.35 -18.95
CA ASP A 342 4.89 -22.72 -18.41
C ASP A 342 5.50 -22.71 -16.99
N PRO A 343 4.79 -23.21 -15.95
CA PRO A 343 5.31 -23.31 -14.59
C PRO A 343 6.67 -24.01 -14.49
N LYS A 344 7.02 -24.88 -15.45
CA LYS A 344 8.31 -25.59 -15.50
C LYS A 344 9.48 -24.72 -15.99
N GLN A 345 9.24 -23.67 -16.78
CA GLN A 345 10.30 -22.78 -17.27
C GLN A 345 10.68 -21.68 -16.25
N VAL A 346 9.84 -21.46 -15.24
CA VAL A 346 10.10 -20.46 -14.17
C VAL A 346 11.26 -20.90 -13.24
N ASN A 347 11.58 -22.19 -13.18
CA ASN A 347 12.65 -22.71 -12.31
C ASN A 347 14.07 -22.57 -12.89
N ASP A 348 14.22 -22.25 -14.19
CA ASP A 348 15.53 -22.23 -14.88
C ASP A 348 16.04 -20.82 -15.24
N VAL A 349 15.30 -19.75 -14.90
CA VAL A 349 15.71 -18.37 -15.19
C VAL A 349 15.90 -17.59 -13.88
N LYS A 350 17.12 -17.12 -13.63
CA LYS A 350 17.50 -16.20 -12.54
C LYS A 350 16.80 -14.82 -12.57
N GLN A 351 15.71 -14.68 -13.30
CA GLN A 351 14.89 -13.49 -13.44
C GLN A 351 13.45 -13.92 -13.74
N ALA A 352 12.65 -14.17 -12.72
CA ALA A 352 11.19 -14.22 -12.83
C ALA A 352 10.58 -13.39 -11.69
N PRO A 353 9.58 -12.52 -11.96
CA PRO A 353 8.83 -11.87 -10.91
C PRO A 353 8.10 -12.95 -10.11
N VAL A 354 8.14 -12.83 -8.79
CA VAL A 354 7.62 -13.81 -7.84
C VAL A 354 6.10 -13.96 -8.02
N LEU A 355 5.68 -14.88 -8.89
CA LEU A 355 4.27 -15.26 -9.10
C LEU A 355 3.81 -16.35 -8.11
N HIS A 356 4.59 -16.63 -7.07
CA HIS A 356 4.29 -17.67 -6.08
C HIS A 356 4.57 -17.20 -4.64
N LEU A 357 3.90 -16.14 -4.20
CA LEU A 357 3.76 -15.80 -2.78
C LEU A 357 2.38 -15.19 -2.48
N ILE A 358 1.31 -15.92 -2.81
CA ILE A 358 -0.01 -15.72 -2.18
C ILE A 358 -0.53 -17.10 -1.74
N LYS A 359 0.24 -17.80 -0.92
CA LYS A 359 -0.29 -18.85 -0.05
C LYS A 359 0.34 -18.67 1.33
N ALA A 360 -0.53 -18.48 2.32
CA ALA A 360 -0.24 -18.27 3.74
C ALA A 360 0.38 -16.93 4.13
N GLN A 361 -0.48 -16.02 4.60
CA GLN A 361 -0.32 -15.21 5.81
C GLN A 361 -1.44 -14.18 5.80
N TYR A 362 -2.59 -14.48 6.41
CA TYR A 362 -3.54 -13.54 7.02
C TYR A 362 -4.58 -14.43 7.70
N VAL A 363 -4.45 -14.59 9.01
CA VAL A 363 -5.46 -15.24 9.85
C VAL A 363 -6.71 -14.36 9.77
N SER A 364 -7.88 -14.99 9.59
CA SER A 364 -9.19 -14.34 9.73
C SER A 364 -9.17 -13.39 10.95
N PRO A 365 -9.77 -12.19 10.89
CA PRO A 365 -10.03 -11.46 12.12
C PRO A 365 -10.76 -12.40 13.07
N LYS A 366 -10.19 -12.59 14.27
CA LYS A 366 -10.93 -13.25 15.34
C LYS A 366 -12.18 -12.42 15.59
N SER A 367 -13.30 -13.10 15.82
CA SER A 367 -14.54 -12.49 16.32
C SER A 367 -14.23 -11.45 17.40
N PRO A 368 -14.88 -10.27 17.40
CA PRO A 368 -14.58 -9.22 18.36
C PRO A 368 -14.78 -9.76 19.77
N THR A 369 -13.69 -9.91 20.51
CA THR A 369 -13.77 -9.81 21.97
C THR A 369 -14.23 -8.41 22.27
N SER A 370 -15.38 -8.29 22.91
CA SER A 370 -15.97 -7.03 23.37
C SER A 370 -14.90 -6.06 23.88
N CYS A 371 -14.77 -4.92 23.22
CA CYS A 371 -14.10 -3.75 23.79
C CYS A 371 -14.84 -3.37 25.07
N ASN A 372 -14.10 -3.37 26.19
CA ASN A 372 -14.50 -2.70 27.43
C ASN A 372 -13.92 -1.30 27.43
#